data_AF-A0A536K9Z1-F1
#
_entry.id   AF-A0A536K9Z1-F1
#
_cell.length_a   1.000
_cell.length_b   1.000
_cell.length_c   1.000
_cell.angle_alpha   90.00
_cell.angle_beta   90.00
_cell.angle_gamma   90.00
#
_symmetry.space_group_name_H-M   'P 1'
#
loop_
_entity.id
_entity.type
_entity.pdbx_description
1 polymer ?
#
loop_
_entity_poly.entity_id
_entity_poly.type
_entity_poly.pdbx_seq_one_letter_code
_entity_poly.pdbx_strand_id
1 'polypeptide(L)' 'MEAAIEGGGEVSHPHALMLEVRRAEGNQALWAAAAGQPDHVRAYAARLLAIEELLSTLPVAD' A
#
# COMPACT_ATOMS: atom_id res chain seq x y z
N MET A 1 -0.89 -2.61 -13.03
CA MET A 1 -0.46 -3.07 -11.70
C MET A 1 -0.79 -4.54 -11.53
N GLU A 2 -2.06 -4.95 -11.66
CA GLU A 2 -2.44 -6.39 -11.73
C GLU A 2 -1.61 -7.16 -12.77
N ALA A 3 -1.46 -6.65 -14.00
CA ALA A 3 -0.60 -7.28 -15.01
C ALA A 3 0.92 -7.33 -14.67
N ALA A 4 1.41 -6.46 -13.77
CA ALA A 4 2.80 -6.49 -13.31
C ALA A 4 2.99 -7.50 -12.15
N ILE A 5 1.94 -7.70 -11.34
CA ILE A 5 1.87 -8.73 -10.29
C ILE A 5 1.77 -10.11 -10.94
N GLU A 6 0.90 -10.27 -11.95
CA GLU A 6 0.75 -11.50 -12.73
C GLU A 6 2.01 -11.86 -13.55
N GLY A 7 2.84 -10.86 -13.88
CA GLY A 7 4.09 -11.04 -14.62
C GLY A 7 5.31 -11.44 -13.78
N GLY A 8 5.16 -11.65 -12.46
CA GLY A 8 6.27 -12.02 -11.57
C GLY A 8 7.04 -10.82 -11.00
N GLY A 9 6.35 -9.73 -10.68
CA GLY A 9 6.98 -8.58 -10.02
C GLY A 9 7.47 -8.88 -8.60
N GLU A 10 8.56 -8.22 -8.20
CA GLU A 10 9.12 -8.27 -6.85
C GLU A 10 9.06 -6.89 -6.19
N VAL A 11 9.05 -6.87 -4.85
CA VAL A 11 9.20 -5.65 -4.06
C VAL A 11 10.63 -5.58 -3.54
N SER A 12 11.31 -4.44 -3.76
CA SER A 12 12.66 -4.27 -3.19
C SER A 12 12.61 -4.25 -1.66
N HIS A 13 13.68 -4.75 -1.03
CA HIS A 13 13.75 -4.86 0.43
C HIS A 13 13.42 -3.54 1.19
N PRO A 14 13.88 -2.35 0.77
CA PRO A 14 13.50 -1.09 1.43
C PRO A 14 12.00 -0.79 1.36
N HIS A 15 11.35 -1.12 0.25
CA HIS A 15 9.90 -0.92 0.11
C HIS A 15 9.12 -1.94 0.93
N ALA A 16 9.60 -3.18 1.05
CA ALA A 16 8.99 -4.18 1.92
C ALA A 16 8.99 -3.71 3.38
N LEU A 17 10.13 -3.19 3.87
CA LEU A 17 10.24 -2.61 5.22
C LEU A 17 9.31 -1.42 5.42
N MET A 18 9.20 -0.53 4.42
CA MET A 18 8.27 0.59 4.48
C MET A 18 6.80 0.13 4.63
N LEU A 19 6.39 -0.90 3.87
CA LEU A 19 5.04 -1.45 3.94
C LEU A 19 4.78 -2.12 5.30
N GLU A 20 5.78 -2.83 5.84
CA GLU A 20 5.70 -3.44 7.18
C GLU A 20 5.46 -2.39 8.27
N VAL A 21 6.25 -1.31 8.28
CA VAL A 21 6.09 -0.21 9.25
C VAL A 21 4.70 0.42 9.15
N ARG A 22 4.23 0.71 7.93
CA ARG A 22 2.89 1.30 7.71
C ARG A 22 1.76 0.42 8.22
N ARG A 23 1.86 -0.90 8.01
CA ARG A 23 0.92 -1.87 8.57
C ARG A 23 0.96 -1.93 10.09
N ALA A 24 2.14 -1.92 10.68
CA ALA A 24 2.30 -1.91 12.14
C ALA A 24 1.67 -0.66 12.78
N GLU A 25 1.76 0.48 12.10
CA GLU A 25 1.11 1.74 12.48
C GLU A 25 -0.40 1.79 12.17
N GLY A 26 -0.95 0.73 11.55
CA GLY A 26 -2.36 0.64 11.18
C GLY A 26 -2.79 1.69 10.16
N ASN A 27 -1.85 2.25 9.38
CA ASN A 27 -2.10 3.35 8.44
C ASN A 27 -2.80 4.57 9.08
N GLN A 28 -2.61 4.80 10.38
CA GLN A 28 -3.31 5.85 11.13
C GLN A 28 -3.10 7.25 10.56
N ALA A 29 -1.89 7.59 10.14
CA ALA A 29 -1.59 8.90 9.55
C ALA A 29 -2.36 9.12 8.24
N LEU A 30 -2.49 8.09 7.40
CA LEU A 30 -3.25 8.15 6.15
C LEU A 30 -4.74 8.36 6.43
N TRP A 31 -5.31 7.63 7.39
CA TRP A 31 -6.71 7.77 7.75
C TRP A 31 -7.02 9.11 8.42
N ALA A 32 -6.15 9.59 9.30
CA ALA A 32 -6.27 10.90 9.91
C ALA A 32 -6.23 12.01 8.86
N ALA A 33 -5.34 11.91 7.86
CA ALA A 33 -5.27 12.87 6.76
C ALA A 33 -6.50 12.83 5.84
N ALA A 34 -7.10 11.64 5.63
CA ALA A 34 -8.31 11.48 4.84
C ALA A 34 -9.60 11.86 5.58
N ALA A 35 -9.57 11.92 6.91
CA ALA A 35 -10.72 12.28 7.73
C ALA A 35 -11.18 13.73 7.42
N GLY A 36 -12.48 13.92 7.21
CA GLY A 36 -13.06 15.23 6.87
C GLY A 36 -12.77 15.73 5.46
N GLN A 37 -12.03 14.96 4.64
CA GLN A 37 -11.78 15.31 3.24
C GLN A 37 -12.94 14.87 2.33
N PRO A 38 -13.08 15.46 1.13
CA PRO A 38 -14.08 15.05 0.16
C PRO A 38 -13.98 13.58 -0.26
N ASP A 39 -15.07 13.03 -0.79
CA ASP A 39 -15.22 11.61 -1.09
C ASP A 39 -14.14 11.05 -2.03
N HIS A 40 -13.69 11.85 -3.00
CA HIS A 40 -12.62 11.44 -3.91
C HIS A 40 -11.28 11.23 -3.20
N VAL A 41 -10.97 12.01 -2.16
CA VAL A 41 -9.75 11.86 -1.36
C VAL A 41 -9.83 10.59 -0.51
N ARG A 42 -11.00 10.32 0.10
CA ARG A 42 -11.21 9.08 0.87
C ARG A 42 -11.14 7.84 -0.02
N ALA A 43 -11.71 7.93 -1.23
CA ALA A 43 -11.61 6.86 -2.24
C ALA A 43 -10.17 6.66 -2.74
N TYR A 44 -9.38 7.74 -2.81
CA TYR A 44 -7.96 7.64 -3.14
C TYR A 44 -7.17 6.96 -2.01
N ALA A 45 -7.40 7.33 -0.74
CA ALA A 45 -6.80 6.66 0.41
C ALA A 45 -7.14 5.15 0.45
N ALA A 46 -8.40 4.80 0.19
CA ALA A 46 -8.81 3.39 0.08
C ALA A 46 -8.09 2.64 -1.04
N ARG A 47 -7.85 3.28 -2.20
CA ARG A 47 -7.05 2.69 -3.28
C ARG A 47 -5.60 2.47 -2.88
N LEU A 48 -4.97 3.40 -2.16
CA LEU A 48 -3.60 3.24 -1.69
C LEU A 48 -3.45 2.00 -0.79
N LEU A 49 -4.45 1.73 0.05
CA LEU A 49 -4.46 0.53 0.89
C LEU A 49 -4.65 -0.76 0.10
N ALA A 50 -5.52 -0.73 -0.92
CA ALA A 50 -5.66 -1.88 -1.82
C ALA A 50 -4.34 -2.17 -2.57
N ILE A 51 -3.61 -1.11 -2.96
CA ILE A 51 -2.28 -1.26 -3.57
C ILE A 51 -1.28 -1.85 -2.58
N GLU A 52 -1.23 -1.35 -1.33
CA GLU A 52 -0.38 -1.90 -0.27
C GLU A 52 -0.65 -3.38 -0.02
N GLU A 53 -1.93 -3.77 0.05
CA GLU A 53 -2.33 -5.17 0.21
C GLU A 53 -1.80 -6.03 -0.94
N LEU A 54 -2.00 -5.59 -2.18
CA LEU A 54 -1.50 -6.29 -3.36
C LEU A 54 0.02 -6.41 -3.38
N LEU A 55 0.74 -5.32 -3.10
CA LEU A 55 2.20 -5.32 -3.06
C LEU A 55 2.75 -6.26 -1.99
N SER A 56 2.05 -6.42 -0.87
CA SER A 56 2.47 -7.33 0.20
C SER A 56 2.40 -8.82 -0.16
N THR A 57 1.69 -9.16 -1.24
CA THR A 57 1.62 -10.55 -1.74
C THR A 57 2.78 -10.92 -2.65
N LEU A 58 3.59 -9.94 -3.05
CA LEU A 58 4.72 -10.15 -3.94
C LEU A 58 5.96 -10.66 -3.18
N PRO A 59 6.81 -11.47 -3.83
CA PRO A 59 8.12 -11.81 -3.29
C PRO A 59 9.00 -10.56 -3.09
N VAL A 60 9.88 -10.63 -2.09
CA VAL A 60 10.87 -9.58 -1.82
C VAL A 60 12.13 -9.91 -2.61
N ALA A 61 12.63 -8.94 -3.38
CA ALA A 61 13.91 -9.07 -4.08
C ALA A 61 15.06 -9.15 -3.06
N ASP A 62 15.98 -10.09 -3.28
CA ASP A 62 17.19 -10.31 -2.47
C ASP A 62 18.14 -9.08 -2.46
#